data_AF-A0A9P0GCM9-F1
#
_entry.id   AF-A0A9P0GCM9-F1
#
_cell.length_a   1.000
_cell.length_b   1.000
_cell.length_c   1.000
_cell.angle_alpha   90.00
_cell.angle_beta   90.00
_cell.angle_gamma   90.00
#
_symmetry.space_group_name_H-M   'P 1'
#
loop_
_entity.id
_entity.type
_entity.pdbx_description
1 polymer ?
#
loop_
_entity_poly.entity_id
_entity_poly.type
_entity_poly.pdbx_seq_one_letter_code
_entity_poly.pdbx_strand_id
1 'polypeptide(L)'
;MITDENVAEIPVCYKAFLSLYSIRKKIVKVLQKSLKMTGKAPTGIREKHFNRPQNLKPDAKQLVLEHISSFKWRQSHYSLKDSTEMYLSEEINIKKMYNMYKGINKDQQYTVSYETYISIFSQVYHLATREVTPAVYAIYTCQKERL
;
A
#
# COMPACT_ATOMS: atom_id res chain seq x y z
N MET A 1 7.76 -31.37 -17.40
CA MET A 1 9.15 -30.93 -17.62
C MET A 1 9.11 -30.00 -18.81
N ILE A 2 9.81 -28.86 -18.77
CA ILE A 2 9.85 -27.94 -19.93
C ILE A 2 10.75 -28.62 -20.96
N THR A 3 10.16 -29.42 -21.83
CA THR A 3 10.83 -30.00 -22.98
C THR A 3 10.46 -29.12 -24.16
N ASP A 4 11.22 -28.04 -24.32
CA ASP A 4 11.21 -27.31 -25.57
C ASP A 4 11.98 -28.17 -26.58
N GLU A 5 11.38 -28.45 -27.73
CA GLU A 5 11.78 -29.53 -28.66
C GLU A 5 13.16 -29.27 -29.32
N ASN A 6 13.73 -28.09 -29.07
CA ASN A 6 15.01 -27.62 -29.60
C ASN A 6 16.10 -27.37 -28.54
N VAL A 7 15.93 -27.82 -27.28
CA VAL A 7 16.92 -27.57 -26.22
C VAL A 7 17.80 -28.80 -25.98
N ALA A 8 19.06 -28.70 -26.38
CA ALA A 8 20.08 -29.70 -26.07
C ALA A 8 20.58 -29.56 -24.62
N GLU A 9 20.52 -30.66 -23.85
CA GLU A 9 21.09 -30.70 -22.51
C GLU A 9 22.61 -30.89 -22.58
N ILE A 10 23.36 -29.85 -22.21
CA ILE A 10 24.84 -29.90 -22.19
C ILE A 10 25.31 -30.14 -20.75
N PRO A 11 26.02 -31.25 -20.46
CA PRO A 11 26.57 -31.47 -19.14
C PRO A 11 27.70 -30.48 -18.85
N VAL A 12 27.62 -29.79 -17.71
CA VAL A 12 28.63 -28.81 -17.29
C VAL A 12 29.22 -29.17 -15.92
N CYS A 13 30.50 -28.84 -15.72
CA CYS A 13 31.13 -29.02 -14.41
C CYS A 13 30.51 -28.06 -13.40
N TYR A 14 29.89 -28.62 -12.34
CA TYR A 14 29.18 -27.85 -11.33
C TYR A 14 30.06 -26.80 -10.64
N LYS A 15 31.30 -27.16 -10.29
CA LYS A 15 32.24 -26.24 -9.63
C LYS A 15 32.66 -25.10 -10.56
N ALA A 16 32.94 -25.42 -11.82
CA ALA A 16 33.30 -24.43 -12.83
C ALA A 16 32.14 -23.46 -13.07
N PHE A 17 30.91 -23.96 -13.21
CA PHE A 17 29.72 -23.14 -13.39
C PHE A 17 29.51 -22.15 -12.23
N LEU A 18 29.62 -22.61 -10.98
CA LEU A 18 29.49 -21.71 -9.82
C LEU A 18 30.61 -20.64 -9.80
N SER A 19 31.83 -21.01 -10.15
CA SER A 19 33.00 -20.12 -10.14
C SER A 19 32.93 -19.08 -11.26
N LEU A 20 32.69 -19.51 -12.50
CA LEU A 20 32.67 -18.65 -13.69
C LEU A 20 31.58 -17.59 -13.60
N TYR A 21 30.39 -17.99 -13.15
CA TYR A 21 29.25 -17.08 -13.03
C TYR A 21 29.11 -16.46 -11.64
N SER A 22 30.04 -16.72 -10.72
CA SER A 22 30.00 -16.25 -9.33
C SER A 22 28.66 -16.53 -8.62
N ILE A 23 28.05 -17.67 -8.93
CA ILE A 23 26.75 -18.07 -8.38
C ILE A 23 26.98 -18.84 -7.08
N ARG A 24 26.23 -18.48 -6.05
CA ARG A 24 26.27 -19.22 -4.77
C ARG A 24 25.56 -20.57 -4.92
N LYS A 25 26.17 -21.63 -4.37
CA LYS A 25 25.60 -23.00 -4.28
C LYS A 25 24.13 -23.02 -3.83
N LYS A 26 23.78 -22.17 -2.85
CA LYS A 26 22.42 -22.05 -2.31
C LYS A 26 21.39 -21.64 -3.37
N ILE A 27 21.74 -20.73 -4.27
CA ILE A 27 20.83 -20.22 -5.30
C ILE A 27 20.50 -21.36 -6.27
N VAL A 28 21.50 -22.08 -6.78
CA VAL A 28 21.28 -23.21 -7.70
C VAL A 28 20.41 -24.29 -7.06
N LYS A 29 20.62 -24.60 -5.77
CA LYS A 29 19.76 -25.56 -5.04
C LYS A 29 18.30 -25.10 -4.94
N VAL A 30 18.06 -23.81 -4.67
CA VAL A 30 16.71 -23.25 -4.59
C VAL A 30 16.03 -23.28 -5.96
N LEU A 31 16.76 -22.90 -7.02
CA LEU A 31 16.28 -22.98 -8.40
C LEU A 31 15.91 -24.42 -8.78
N GLN A 32 16.82 -25.38 -8.55
CA GLN A 32 16.57 -26.80 -8.82
C GLN A 32 15.36 -27.32 -8.04
N LYS A 33 15.21 -26.96 -6.76
CA LYS A 33 14.06 -27.37 -5.94
C LYS A 33 12.76 -26.79 -6.49
N SER A 34 12.73 -25.50 -6.81
CA SER A 34 11.55 -24.84 -7.38
C SER A 34 11.17 -25.45 -8.73
N LEU A 35 12.12 -25.59 -9.65
CA LEU A 35 11.88 -26.14 -10.98
C LEU A 35 11.38 -27.60 -10.90
N LYS A 36 11.91 -28.42 -9.99
CA LYS A 36 11.43 -29.79 -9.78
C LYS A 36 10.02 -29.85 -9.18
N MET A 37 9.68 -28.94 -8.28
CA MET A 37 8.39 -28.96 -7.58
C MET A 37 7.25 -28.30 -8.39
N THR A 38 7.52 -27.16 -9.02
CA THR A 38 6.48 -26.31 -9.64
C THR A 38 6.65 -26.16 -11.15
N GLY A 39 7.75 -26.67 -11.72
CA GLY A 39 8.09 -26.47 -13.13
C GLY A 39 8.48 -25.03 -13.48
N LYS A 40 8.56 -24.13 -12.49
CA LYS A 40 8.80 -22.70 -12.69
C LYS A 40 9.95 -22.22 -11.82
N ALA A 41 10.71 -21.24 -12.32
CA ALA A 41 11.70 -20.54 -11.52
C ALA A 41 11.00 -19.85 -10.33
N PRO A 42 11.62 -19.83 -9.14
CA PRO A 42 11.03 -19.21 -7.98
C PRO A 42 10.93 -17.70 -8.23
N THR A 43 9.71 -17.18 -8.14
CA THR A 43 9.45 -15.74 -8.24
C THR A 43 9.98 -15.05 -6.97
N GLY A 44 10.66 -13.93 -7.15
CA GLY A 44 11.23 -13.17 -6.04
C GLY A 44 10.13 -12.68 -5.11
N ILE A 45 10.05 -13.20 -3.88
CA ILE A 45 9.09 -12.75 -2.86
C ILE A 45 9.55 -11.47 -2.14
N ARG A 46 10.40 -10.64 -2.77
CA ARG A 46 11.04 -9.47 -2.15
C ARG A 46 10.06 -8.35 -1.72
N GLU A 47 8.76 -8.58 -1.80
CA GLU A 47 7.74 -7.55 -1.52
C GLU A 47 6.64 -7.99 -0.55
N LYS A 48 6.63 -9.23 -0.06
CA LYS A 48 5.51 -9.73 0.75
C LYS A 48 5.94 -10.25 2.12
N HIS A 49 6.30 -9.31 2.99
CA HIS A 49 6.33 -9.57 4.42
C HIS A 49 4.88 -9.64 4.97
N PHE A 50 4.22 -10.78 4.78
CA PHE A 50 2.89 -11.04 5.37
C PHE A 50 2.91 -11.12 6.91
N ASN A 51 4.09 -11.12 7.52
CA ASN A 51 4.28 -11.26 8.97
C ASN A 51 4.02 -9.96 9.77
N ARG A 52 3.68 -8.86 9.09
CA ARG A 52 3.30 -7.62 9.77
C ARG A 52 1.98 -7.10 9.20
N PRO A 53 0.83 -7.71 9.57
CA PRO A 53 -0.43 -7.02 9.37
C PRO A 53 -0.34 -5.68 10.12
N GLN A 54 -0.58 -4.57 9.42
CA GLN A 54 -0.86 -3.28 10.08
C GLN A 54 -2.19 -3.46 10.82
N ASN A 55 -2.17 -4.13 11.97
CA ASN A 55 -3.34 -4.31 12.83
C ASN A 55 -3.56 -3.02 13.62
N LEU A 56 -3.85 -1.94 12.90
CA LEU A 56 -4.58 -0.84 13.50
C LEU A 56 -5.99 -1.36 13.79
N LYS A 57 -6.45 -1.21 15.03
CA LYS A 57 -7.81 -1.59 15.41
C LYS A 57 -8.81 -0.85 14.50
N PRO A 58 -9.91 -1.49 14.08
CA PRO A 58 -10.88 -0.89 13.16
C PRO A 58 -11.43 0.43 13.72
N ASP A 59 -11.74 0.49 15.01
CA ASP A 59 -12.21 1.69 15.70
C ASP A 59 -11.21 2.85 15.60
N ALA A 60 -9.92 2.56 15.83
CA ALA A 60 -8.85 3.55 15.73
C ALA A 60 -8.69 4.07 14.30
N LYS A 61 -8.86 3.20 13.30
CA LYS A 61 -8.86 3.59 11.89
C LYS A 61 -10.04 4.50 11.58
N GLN A 62 -11.22 4.18 12.08
CA GLN A 62 -12.43 4.99 11.86
C GLN A 62 -12.29 6.39 12.45
N LEU A 63 -11.76 6.52 13.67
CA LEU A 63 -11.51 7.83 14.29
C LEU A 63 -10.57 8.72 13.45
N VAL A 64 -9.53 8.12 12.86
CA VAL A 64 -8.62 8.83 11.96
C VAL A 64 -9.33 9.26 10.68
N LEU A 65 -10.16 8.37 10.10
CA LEU A 65 -10.95 8.68 8.91
C LEU A 65 -11.95 9.81 9.16
N GLU A 66 -12.69 9.77 10.27
CA GLU A 66 -13.65 10.81 10.66
C GLU A 66 -12.95 12.16 10.85
N HIS A 67 -11.78 12.17 11.52
CA HIS A 67 -10.99 13.38 11.68
C HIS A 67 -10.52 13.94 10.34
N ILE A 68 -9.98 13.11 9.42
CA ILE A 68 -9.55 13.56 8.08
C ILE A 68 -10.72 14.08 7.26
N SER A 69 -11.88 13.41 7.32
CA SER A 69 -13.10 13.80 6.60
C SER A 69 -13.73 15.10 7.10
N SER A 70 -13.43 15.52 8.34
CA SER A 70 -13.89 16.80 8.88
C SER A 70 -13.26 18.03 8.20
N PHE A 71 -12.13 17.86 7.52
CA PHE A 71 -11.46 18.95 6.81
C PHE A 71 -12.13 19.23 5.47
N LYS A 72 -12.30 20.52 5.15
CA LYS A 72 -12.82 20.94 3.85
C LYS A 72 -11.72 20.84 2.79
N TRP A 73 -11.99 20.04 1.77
CA TRP A 73 -11.19 19.95 0.56
C TRP A 73 -11.64 21.01 -0.44
N ARG A 74 -10.72 21.63 -1.17
CA ARG A 74 -11.02 22.68 -2.16
C ARG A 74 -10.36 22.36 -3.50
N GLN A 75 -11.05 22.63 -4.59
CA GLN A 75 -10.42 22.66 -5.91
C GLN A 75 -9.54 23.90 -6.03
N SER A 76 -8.38 23.78 -6.68
CA SER A 76 -7.51 24.94 -6.86
C SER A 76 -8.16 25.95 -7.81
N HIS A 77 -7.94 27.25 -7.60
CA HIS A 77 -8.44 28.29 -8.50
C HIS A 77 -7.84 28.18 -9.91
N TYR A 78 -6.64 27.61 -10.02
CA TYR A 78 -5.90 27.41 -11.27
C TYR A 78 -6.13 26.04 -11.90
N SER A 79 -7.03 25.24 -11.33
CA SER A 79 -7.38 23.93 -11.85
C SER A 79 -8.02 24.06 -13.23
N LEU A 80 -7.64 23.19 -14.16
CA LEU A 80 -8.33 23.05 -15.44
C LEU A 80 -9.78 22.65 -15.18
N LYS A 81 -10.72 23.06 -16.05
CA LYS A 81 -12.16 22.79 -15.90
C LYS A 81 -12.48 21.30 -15.68
N ASP A 82 -11.65 20.42 -16.22
CA ASP A 82 -11.85 18.97 -16.16
C ASP A 82 -11.06 18.29 -15.03
N SER A 83 -10.26 19.02 -14.24
CA SER A 83 -9.51 18.41 -13.14
C SER A 83 -10.41 18.25 -11.92
N THR A 84 -10.51 17.02 -11.41
CA THR A 84 -11.19 16.70 -10.14
C THR A 84 -10.23 16.68 -8.94
N GLU A 85 -9.04 17.24 -9.10
CA GLU A 85 -8.04 17.29 -8.03
C GLU A 85 -8.48 18.23 -6.92
N MET A 86 -8.62 17.66 -5.73
CA MET A 86 -9.03 18.35 -4.52
C MET A 86 -7.82 18.51 -3.61
N TYR A 87 -7.60 19.73 -3.14
CA TYR A 87 -6.44 20.11 -2.34
C TYR A 87 -6.86 20.49 -0.91
N LEU A 88 -5.94 20.31 0.03
CA LEU A 88 -6.08 20.82 1.38
C LEU A 88 -5.85 22.34 1.39
N SER A 89 -6.50 23.05 2.30
CA SER A 89 -6.28 24.49 2.51
C SER A 89 -4.80 24.79 2.82
N GLU A 90 -4.25 25.87 2.26
CA GLU A 90 -2.83 26.27 2.43
C GLU A 90 -2.42 26.45 3.91
N GLU A 91 -3.37 26.83 4.76
CA GLU A 91 -3.17 27.04 6.19
C GLU A 91 -2.95 25.73 6.97
N ILE A 92 -3.41 24.60 6.42
CA ILE A 92 -3.44 23.29 7.08
C ILE A 92 -2.47 22.35 6.37
N ASN A 93 -1.57 21.74 7.13
CA ASN A 93 -0.68 20.70 6.64
C ASN A 93 -0.94 19.38 7.38
N ILE A 94 -0.47 18.26 6.83
CA ILE A 94 -0.71 16.92 7.39
C ILE A 94 -0.18 16.83 8.84
N LYS A 95 0.95 17.47 9.14
CA LYS A 95 1.54 17.51 10.49
C LYS A 95 0.65 18.26 11.49
N LYS A 96 0.05 19.38 11.09
CA LYS A 96 -0.92 20.15 11.88
C LYS A 96 -2.18 19.33 12.09
N MET A 97 -2.71 18.67 11.05
CA MET A 97 -3.88 17.80 11.19
C MET A 97 -3.62 16.67 12.19
N TYR A 98 -2.44 16.04 12.14
CA TYR A 98 -2.04 15.01 13.10
C TYR A 98 -1.92 15.56 14.53
N ASN A 99 -1.34 16.75 14.70
CA ASN A 99 -1.25 17.39 16.01
C ASN A 99 -2.64 17.72 16.58
N MET A 100 -3.58 18.17 15.73
CA MET A 100 -4.98 18.39 16.11
C MET A 100 -5.65 17.07 16.51
N TYR A 101 -5.47 16.01 15.72
CA TYR A 101 -5.97 14.67 16.03
C TYR A 101 -5.46 14.18 17.39
N LYS A 102 -4.15 14.29 17.62
CA LYS A 102 -3.51 13.92 18.88
C LYS A 102 -4.02 14.78 20.04
N GLY A 103 -4.37 16.04 19.79
CA GLY A 103 -4.93 16.97 20.77
C GLY A 103 -6.34 16.60 21.22
N ILE A 104 -7.19 16.20 20.28
CA ILE A 104 -8.59 15.81 20.54
C ILE A 104 -8.66 14.42 21.19
N ASN A 105 -7.78 13.50 20.79
CA ASN A 105 -7.80 12.11 21.20
C ASN A 105 -6.77 11.78 22.31
N LYS A 106 -6.35 12.77 23.11
CA LYS A 106 -5.37 12.56 24.20
C LYS A 106 -5.84 11.53 25.24
N ASP A 107 -7.15 11.50 25.49
CA ASP A 107 -7.77 10.66 26.53
C ASP A 107 -8.40 9.37 25.96
N GLN A 108 -8.26 9.13 24.65
CA GLN A 108 -8.80 7.93 24.04
C GLN A 108 -7.86 6.73 24.16
N GLN A 109 -8.47 5.54 24.21
CA GLN A 109 -7.78 4.26 24.38
C GLN A 109 -6.80 3.91 23.23
N TYR A 110 -6.90 4.60 22.08
CA TYR A 110 -6.16 4.27 20.87
C TYR A 110 -5.21 5.38 20.44
N THR A 111 -3.91 5.16 20.66
CA THR A 111 -2.85 6.04 20.16
C THR A 111 -2.43 5.64 18.75
N VAL A 112 -2.56 6.55 17.78
CA VAL A 112 -2.14 6.34 16.39
C VAL A 112 -0.81 7.05 16.12
N SER A 113 0.14 6.35 15.48
CA SER A 113 1.42 6.95 15.08
C SER A 113 1.25 7.91 13.89
N TYR A 114 2.18 8.84 13.74
CA TYR A 114 2.20 9.78 12.61
C TYR A 114 2.28 9.05 11.26
N GLU A 115 3.08 7.99 11.17
CA GLU A 115 3.25 7.19 9.94
C GLU A 115 1.93 6.51 9.53
N THR A 116 1.23 5.92 10.49
CA THR A 116 -0.08 5.31 10.23
C THR A 116 -1.10 6.36 9.82
N TYR A 117 -1.09 7.54 10.46
CA TYR A 117 -1.95 8.66 10.10
C TYR A 117 -1.71 9.13 8.65
N ILE A 118 -0.44 9.31 8.25
CA ILE A 118 -0.09 9.66 6.87
C ILE A 118 -0.53 8.57 5.89
N SER A 119 -0.28 7.29 6.23
CA SER A 119 -0.69 6.18 5.37
C SER A 119 -2.19 6.17 5.10
N ILE A 120 -3.01 6.46 6.11
CA ILE A 120 -4.47 6.56 5.97
C ILE A 120 -4.83 7.81 5.16
N PHE A 121 -4.21 8.95 5.45
CA PHE A 121 -4.41 10.18 4.69
C PHE A 121 -4.11 10.00 3.20
N SER A 122 -2.98 9.38 2.85
CA SER A 122 -2.62 9.11 1.46
C SER A 122 -3.66 8.23 0.77
N GLN A 123 -4.18 7.20 1.44
CA GLN A 123 -5.24 6.35 0.88
C GLN A 123 -6.51 7.17 0.60
N VAL A 124 -6.96 7.98 1.56
CA VAL A 124 -8.14 8.84 1.41
C VAL A 124 -7.95 9.87 0.30
N TYR A 125 -6.79 10.52 0.25
CA TYR A 125 -6.46 11.50 -0.77
C TYR A 125 -6.46 10.90 -2.18
N HIS A 126 -5.84 9.73 -2.35
CA HIS A 126 -5.82 9.05 -3.65
C HIS A 126 -7.22 8.67 -4.14
N LEU A 127 -8.14 8.33 -3.23
CA LEU A 127 -9.54 8.09 -3.57
C LEU A 127 -10.22 9.39 -4.01
N ALA A 128 -10.03 10.48 -3.24
CA ALA A 128 -10.59 11.79 -3.56
C ALA A 128 -10.13 12.34 -4.93
N THR A 129 -8.89 12.02 -5.35
CA THR A 129 -8.35 12.49 -6.64
C THR A 129 -8.64 11.57 -7.83
N ARG A 130 -9.07 10.32 -7.61
CA ARG A 130 -9.27 9.31 -8.69
C ARG A 130 -10.73 8.98 -8.99
N GLU A 131 -11.69 9.33 -8.12
CA GLU A 131 -13.10 9.04 -8.35
C GLU A 131 -13.94 10.29 -8.68
N VAL A 132 -14.35 10.38 -9.94
CA VAL A 132 -15.54 11.11 -10.36
C VAL A 132 -16.75 10.23 -10.05
N THR A 133 -17.40 10.36 -8.89
CA THR A 133 -18.87 10.17 -8.78
C THR A 133 -19.42 10.73 -7.45
N PRO A 134 -20.63 11.32 -7.45
CA PRO A 134 -21.36 11.73 -6.23
C PRO A 134 -21.77 10.58 -5.28
N ALA A 135 -21.54 9.32 -5.66
CA ALA A 135 -22.09 8.16 -4.96
C ALA A 135 -21.37 7.82 -3.65
N VAL A 136 -20.07 8.15 -3.52
CA VAL A 136 -19.31 7.82 -2.30
C VAL A 136 -19.64 8.76 -1.13
N TYR A 137 -20.03 10.00 -1.41
CA TYR A 137 -20.51 10.92 -0.37
C TYR A 137 -21.88 10.49 0.19
N ALA A 138 -22.71 9.82 -0.62
CA ALA A 138 -24.03 9.34 -0.21
C ALA A 138 -23.98 8.18 0.79
N ILE A 139 -22.91 7.38 0.84
CA ILE A 139 -22.79 6.30 1.84
C ILE A 139 -22.44 6.89 3.22
N TYR A 140 -21.67 7.99 3.28
CA TYR A 140 -21.24 8.59 4.55
C TYR A 140 -22.25 9.56 5.18
N THR A 141 -23.21 10.09 4.43
CA THR A 141 -24.28 10.94 4.99
C THR A 141 -25.56 10.18 5.36
N CYS A 142 -25.79 8.97 4.83
CA CYS A 142 -27.05 8.24 5.01
C CYS A 142 -27.18 7.48 6.36
N GLN A 143 -26.16 7.47 7.22
CA GLN A 143 -26.24 6.86 8.56
C GLN A 143 -26.51 7.84 9.71
N LYS A 144 -26.60 9.15 9.45
CA LYS A 144 -26.82 10.18 10.48
C LYS A 144 -28.25 10.76 10.54
N GLU A 145 -29.17 10.28 9.71
CA GLU A 145 -30.57 10.76 9.64
C GLU A 145 -31.60 9.64 9.86
N ARG A 146 -31.39 8.81 10.89
CA ARG A 146 -32.44 7.90 11.38
C ARG A 146 -32.56 7.96 12.90
N LEU A 147 -33.11 9.07 13.37
CA LEU A 147 -33.98 9.14 14.55
C LEU A 147 -35.37 9.52 14.06
#